data_AF-A0A1Q8SZ64-F1
#
_entry.id   AF-A0A1Q8SZ64-F1
#
_cell.length_a   1.000
_cell.length_b   1.000
_cell.length_c   1.000
_cell.angle_alpha   90.00
_cell.angle_beta   90.00
_cell.angle_gamma   90.00
#
_symmetry.space_group_name_H-M   'P 1'
#
loop_
_entity.id
_entity.type
_entity.pdbx_description
1 polymer ?
#
loop_
_entity_poly.entity_id
_entity_poly.type
_entity_poly.pdbx_seq_one_letter_code
_entity_poly.pdbx_strand_id
1 'polypeptide(L)'
;MALDPDRITLCWPNVIDTATLSGGAWLDSLPLELVQDEILAVRCKSADAAPASTWFDITLDKPRPVQCLALPAHSMSATARYRVRIYGDAAQQFLLWDSAWQTVWPQLFATSELEWEYDNFWFGTISEDDRALYTPLLTVFADDVQLAQSVRVEIDDVGNSEGAVRLGRVFLSDAWQPKFNVSHGVQHGFDSATTFEEAGDRTEYADIKRQRRTASFSLDWLSEEEAYQRIYSLQRVLGTHGELLYAFNLASRPESFARTFLARQQQLDALSQPYANTHTNKVNLLEIL
;
A
#
# COMPACT_ATOMS: atom_id res chain seq x y z
N MET A 1 10.89 14.12 -8.33
CA MET A 1 11.70 13.22 -9.16
C MET A 1 10.74 12.19 -9.68
N ALA A 2 10.69 12.02 -11.00
CA ALA A 2 9.78 11.08 -11.60
C ALA A 2 10.14 9.66 -11.15
N LEU A 3 9.14 8.85 -10.81
CA LEU A 3 9.34 7.46 -10.44
C LEU A 3 9.59 6.62 -11.70
N ASP A 4 10.63 5.79 -11.67
CA ASP A 4 10.90 4.81 -12.72
C ASP A 4 10.00 3.57 -12.49
N PRO A 5 9.17 3.17 -13.47
CA PRO A 5 8.19 2.10 -13.28
C PRO A 5 8.82 0.72 -13.08
N ASP A 6 10.08 0.49 -13.46
CA ASP A 6 10.76 -0.79 -13.32
C ASP A 6 11.75 -0.83 -12.12
N ARG A 7 11.68 0.17 -11.22
CA ARG A 7 12.49 0.22 -9.99
C ARG A 7 11.71 -0.08 -8.73
N ILE A 8 12.42 -0.62 -7.75
CA ILE A 8 11.91 -0.74 -6.39
C ILE A 8 11.57 0.63 -5.84
N THR A 9 10.42 0.73 -5.19
CA THR A 9 9.97 1.93 -4.50
C THR A 9 9.65 1.59 -3.05
N LEU A 10 10.24 2.36 -2.15
CA LEU A 10 10.01 2.26 -0.71
C LEU A 10 9.40 3.58 -0.25
N CYS A 11 8.19 3.53 0.29
CA CYS A 11 7.49 4.73 0.73
C CYS A 11 7.44 4.78 2.26
N TRP A 12 7.87 5.91 2.81
CA TRP A 12 7.96 6.19 4.25
C TRP A 12 8.37 7.67 4.46
N PRO A 13 8.15 8.25 5.64
CA PRO A 13 7.28 7.78 6.71
C PRO A 13 5.80 8.06 6.38
N ASN A 14 4.87 7.34 7.03
CA ASN A 14 3.46 7.69 6.96
C ASN A 14 3.21 9.02 7.70
N VAL A 15 2.56 9.98 7.05
CA VAL A 15 2.23 11.29 7.64
C VAL A 15 0.78 11.38 8.14
N ILE A 16 -0.01 10.32 7.99
CA ILE A 16 -1.44 10.31 8.31
C ILE A 16 -1.72 10.64 9.78
N ASP A 17 -0.87 10.20 10.71
CA ASP A 17 -1.09 10.34 12.16
C ASP A 17 -1.07 11.81 12.62
N THR A 18 -0.48 12.69 11.80
CA THR A 18 -0.42 14.14 12.06
C THR A 18 -1.44 14.95 11.27
N ALA A 19 -2.22 14.29 10.41
CA ALA A 19 -3.18 14.93 9.55
C ALA A 19 -4.53 15.15 10.25
N THR A 20 -5.25 16.18 9.81
CA THR A 20 -6.65 16.38 10.14
C THR A 20 -7.50 15.78 9.03
N LEU A 21 -8.46 14.93 9.40
CA LEU A 21 -9.37 14.29 8.46
C LEU A 21 -10.73 14.99 8.48
N SER A 22 -11.35 15.13 7.30
CA SER A 22 -12.70 15.71 7.19
C SER A 22 -13.41 15.24 5.93
N GLY A 23 -14.71 15.53 5.84
CA GLY A 23 -15.52 15.22 4.65
C GLY A 23 -16.19 13.85 4.68
N GLY A 24 -16.95 13.59 3.62
CA GLY A 24 -17.79 12.40 3.50
C GLY A 24 -18.90 12.32 4.54
N ALA A 25 -19.54 11.15 4.60
CA ALA A 25 -20.50 10.79 5.61
C ALA A 25 -20.11 9.43 6.20
N TRP A 26 -19.60 9.46 7.44
CA TRP A 26 -19.10 8.30 8.17
C TRP A 26 -19.97 8.06 9.40
N LEU A 27 -20.11 6.81 9.82
CA LEU A 27 -20.93 6.46 10.98
C LEU A 27 -20.28 6.97 12.27
N ASP A 28 -21.06 7.55 13.18
CA ASP A 28 -20.55 8.04 14.48
C ASP A 28 -19.90 6.93 15.33
N SER A 29 -20.36 5.68 15.18
CA SER A 29 -19.79 4.53 15.88
C SER A 29 -18.50 4.00 15.24
N LEU A 30 -18.25 4.32 13.97
CA LEU A 30 -17.09 3.89 13.18
C LEU A 30 -16.57 5.09 12.35
N PRO A 31 -16.11 6.16 13.02
CA PRO A 31 -15.89 7.44 12.37
C PRO A 31 -14.60 7.44 11.53
N LEU A 32 -14.42 8.48 10.71
CA LEU A 32 -13.31 8.56 9.75
C LEU A 32 -11.93 8.54 10.42
N GLU A 33 -11.81 9.07 11.64
CA GLU A 33 -10.55 9.14 12.39
C GLU A 33 -9.92 7.77 12.66
N LEU A 34 -10.73 6.69 12.59
CA LEU A 34 -10.21 5.33 12.73
C LEU A 34 -9.19 4.95 11.64
N VAL A 35 -9.15 5.65 10.51
CA VAL A 35 -8.12 5.40 9.48
C VAL A 35 -6.70 5.82 9.88
N GLN A 36 -6.56 6.52 11.02
CA GLN A 36 -5.28 6.87 11.64
C GLN A 36 -4.80 5.81 12.64
N ASP A 37 -5.60 4.78 12.93
CA ASP A 37 -5.21 3.69 13.82
C ASP A 37 -4.17 2.79 13.12
N GLU A 38 -3.15 2.33 13.85
CA GLU A 38 -2.11 1.44 13.33
C GLU A 38 -2.64 0.02 13.10
N ILE A 39 -3.72 -0.36 13.77
CA ILE A 39 -4.34 -1.68 13.70
C ILE A 39 -5.33 -1.72 12.53
N LEU A 40 -4.94 -2.39 11.44
CA LEU A 40 -5.74 -2.55 10.21
C LEU A 40 -7.11 -3.24 10.38
N ALA A 41 -7.33 -3.89 11.52
CA ALA A 41 -8.62 -4.49 11.87
C ALA A 41 -9.63 -3.47 12.42
N VAL A 42 -9.14 -2.34 12.95
CA VAL A 42 -9.96 -1.19 13.31
C VAL A 42 -10.31 -0.48 12.01
N ARG A 43 -11.61 -0.39 11.69
CA ARG A 43 -12.07 0.12 10.40
C ARG A 43 -13.12 1.19 10.58
N CYS A 44 -13.00 2.28 9.82
CA CYS A 44 -14.10 3.22 9.65
C CYS A 44 -15.14 2.62 8.69
N LYS A 45 -16.37 3.16 8.73
CA LYS A 45 -17.45 2.75 7.83
C LYS A 45 -18.27 3.95 7.38
N SER A 46 -18.46 4.08 6.07
CA SER A 46 -19.32 5.12 5.50
C SER A 46 -20.80 4.85 5.81
N ALA A 47 -21.62 5.90 5.79
CA ALA A 47 -23.06 5.79 6.01
C ALA A 47 -23.75 4.97 4.89
N ASP A 48 -23.32 5.19 3.65
CA ASP A 48 -23.75 4.45 2.46
C ASP A 48 -22.61 4.37 1.43
N ALA A 49 -22.85 3.70 0.31
CA ALA A 49 -21.92 3.57 -0.81
C ALA A 49 -22.03 4.68 -1.86
N ALA A 50 -22.77 5.77 -1.59
CA ALA A 50 -22.93 6.86 -2.54
C ALA A 50 -21.66 7.73 -2.59
N PRO A 51 -21.24 8.23 -3.77
CA PRO A 51 -20.07 9.10 -3.92
C PRO A 51 -20.10 10.37 -3.06
N ALA A 52 -21.28 10.84 -2.67
CA ALA A 52 -21.42 11.99 -1.77
C ALA A 52 -21.03 11.68 -0.32
N SER A 53 -21.06 10.40 0.07
CA SER A 53 -20.69 9.88 1.38
C SER A 53 -19.26 9.33 1.40
N THR A 54 -18.81 8.75 0.28
CA THR A 54 -17.54 8.02 0.16
C THR A 54 -16.40 8.90 -0.37
N TRP A 55 -16.13 10.00 0.32
CA TRP A 55 -14.95 10.83 0.07
C TRP A 55 -14.41 11.39 1.39
N PHE A 56 -13.14 11.79 1.39
CA PHE A 56 -12.54 12.45 2.54
C PHE A 56 -11.32 13.28 2.13
N ASP A 57 -11.03 14.28 2.94
CA ASP A 57 -9.87 15.16 2.84
C ASP A 57 -8.89 14.85 3.97
N ILE A 58 -7.62 14.77 3.60
CA ILE A 58 -6.46 14.67 4.48
C ILE A 58 -5.78 16.03 4.43
N THR A 59 -5.91 16.84 5.49
CA THR A 59 -5.24 18.13 5.62
C THR A 59 -4.01 17.99 6.51
N LEU A 60 -2.84 18.28 5.98
CA LEU A 60 -1.57 18.19 6.70
C LEU A 60 -1.31 19.46 7.51
N ASP A 61 -0.62 19.29 8.65
CA ASP A 61 -0.20 20.38 9.55
C ASP A 61 0.65 21.46 8.84
N LYS A 62 1.44 21.02 7.86
CA LYS A 62 2.29 21.85 7.00
C LYS A 62 2.46 21.19 5.63
N PRO A 63 2.88 21.95 4.60
CA PRO A 63 3.23 21.37 3.32
C PRO A 63 4.34 20.31 3.48
N ARG A 64 4.10 19.10 2.97
CA ARG A 64 5.02 17.96 3.04
C ARG A 64 5.14 17.27 1.67
N PRO A 65 6.29 16.68 1.33
CA PRO A 65 6.42 15.90 0.12
C PRO A 65 5.54 14.65 0.22
N VAL A 66 4.70 14.46 -0.79
CA VAL A 66 3.80 13.31 -0.94
C VAL A 66 3.93 12.82 -2.37
N GLN A 67 4.09 11.51 -2.51
CA GLN A 67 4.10 10.87 -3.83
C GLN A 67 3.32 9.56 -3.83
N CYS A 68 3.04 8.98 -2.66
CA CYS A 68 2.32 7.73 -2.53
C CYS A 68 1.14 7.85 -1.56
N LEU A 69 -0.02 7.36 -1.99
CA LEU A 69 -1.17 7.06 -1.14
C LEU A 69 -1.46 5.57 -1.25
N ALA A 70 -1.66 4.88 -0.13
CA ALA A 70 -2.20 3.54 -0.11
C ALA A 70 -3.38 3.42 0.86
N LEU A 71 -4.39 2.64 0.47
CA LEU A 71 -5.54 2.30 1.30
C LEU A 71 -5.51 0.78 1.54
N PRO A 72 -4.81 0.30 2.58
CA PRO A 72 -4.90 -1.10 3.02
C PRO A 72 -6.25 -1.45 3.66
N ALA A 73 -6.60 -2.74 3.66
CA ALA A 73 -7.75 -3.30 4.39
C ALA A 73 -9.13 -2.72 4.01
N HIS A 74 -9.31 -2.34 2.74
CA HIS A 74 -10.59 -1.81 2.25
C HIS A 74 -11.64 -2.90 1.95
N SER A 75 -12.93 -2.51 1.94
CA SER A 75 -14.05 -3.35 1.48
C SER A 75 -14.55 -3.01 0.08
N MET A 76 -13.81 -2.19 -0.68
CA MET A 76 -14.22 -1.75 -2.01
C MET A 76 -14.41 -2.92 -3.00
N SER A 77 -15.48 -2.87 -3.79
CA SER A 77 -15.81 -3.88 -4.81
C SER A 77 -14.77 -3.95 -5.94
N ALA A 78 -14.77 -5.04 -6.70
CA ALA A 78 -13.99 -5.25 -7.92
C ALA A 78 -14.23 -4.15 -8.97
N THR A 79 -15.46 -3.61 -9.00
CA THR A 79 -15.85 -2.53 -9.93
C THR A 79 -15.65 -1.12 -9.38
N ALA A 80 -15.21 -0.99 -8.12
CA ALA A 80 -15.04 0.30 -7.48
C ALA A 80 -14.01 1.15 -8.20
N ARG A 81 -14.27 2.46 -8.23
CA ARG A 81 -13.35 3.46 -8.79
C ARG A 81 -12.91 4.42 -7.72
N TYR A 82 -11.71 4.95 -7.87
CA TYR A 82 -11.19 6.00 -7.00
C TYR A 82 -10.69 7.18 -7.82
N ARG A 83 -10.58 8.32 -7.16
CA ARG A 83 -9.85 9.48 -7.63
C ARG A 83 -9.13 10.14 -6.47
N VAL A 84 -7.87 10.50 -6.69
CA VAL A 84 -7.04 11.20 -5.71
C VAL A 84 -6.63 12.54 -6.29
N ARG A 85 -6.84 13.60 -5.53
CA ARG A 85 -6.44 14.96 -5.89
C ARG A 85 -5.52 15.52 -4.81
N ILE A 86 -4.36 16.01 -5.22
CA ILE A 86 -3.35 16.58 -4.35
C ILE A 86 -3.34 18.09 -4.53
N TYR A 87 -3.39 18.82 -3.42
CA TYR A 87 -3.44 20.27 -3.36
C TYR A 87 -2.25 20.83 -2.59
N GLY A 88 -1.72 21.96 -3.05
CA GLY A 88 -0.61 22.65 -2.40
C GLY A 88 -1.02 23.52 -1.21
N ASP A 89 -2.32 23.75 -1.02
CA ASP A 89 -2.88 24.55 0.06
C ASP A 89 -4.01 23.81 0.80
N ALA A 90 -4.21 24.17 2.06
CA ALA A 90 -5.27 23.59 2.89
C ALA A 90 -6.69 23.94 2.42
N ALA A 91 -6.88 25.04 1.70
CA ALA A 91 -8.18 25.47 1.19
C ALA A 91 -8.54 24.84 -0.17
N GLN A 92 -7.67 23.97 -0.70
CA GLN A 92 -7.85 23.23 -1.96
C GLN A 92 -8.04 24.13 -3.20
N GLN A 93 -7.40 25.31 -3.21
CA GLN A 93 -7.48 26.26 -4.33
C GLN A 93 -6.43 25.99 -5.42
N PHE A 94 -5.32 25.37 -5.06
CA PHE A 94 -4.19 25.08 -5.93
C PHE A 94 -4.01 23.57 -6.11
N LEU A 95 -4.61 23.05 -7.17
CA LEU A 95 -4.47 21.65 -7.58
C LEU A 95 -3.07 21.40 -8.15
N LEU A 96 -2.34 20.47 -7.54
CA LEU A 96 -1.01 20.03 -7.96
C LEU A 96 -1.09 18.82 -8.88
N TRP A 97 -1.90 17.82 -8.50
CA TRP A 97 -1.99 16.56 -9.22
C TRP A 97 -3.38 15.93 -9.06
N ASP A 98 -3.81 15.20 -10.07
CA ASP A 98 -5.10 14.51 -10.13
C ASP A 98 -4.94 13.18 -10.85
N SER A 99 -5.31 12.08 -10.19
CA SER A 99 -5.22 10.74 -10.78
C SER A 99 -6.24 10.52 -11.90
N ALA A 100 -7.24 11.38 -12.04
CA ALA A 100 -8.51 11.07 -12.68
C ALA A 100 -9.18 9.82 -12.05
N TRP A 101 -10.33 9.40 -12.61
CA TRP A 101 -11.01 8.19 -12.16
C TRP A 101 -10.28 6.94 -12.66
N GLN A 102 -9.86 6.09 -11.72
CA GLN A 102 -9.19 4.82 -11.99
C GLN A 102 -9.88 3.68 -11.22
N THR A 103 -9.67 2.44 -11.64
CA THR A 103 -10.23 1.26 -10.96
C THR A 103 -9.43 0.94 -9.71
N VAL A 104 -10.10 0.62 -8.60
CA VAL A 104 -9.45 0.28 -7.33
C VAL A 104 -8.60 -0.96 -7.44
N TRP A 105 -9.10 -1.97 -8.16
CA TRP A 105 -8.37 -3.20 -8.43
C TRP A 105 -7.65 -3.07 -9.76
N PRO A 106 -6.32 -3.27 -9.79
CA PRO A 106 -5.57 -3.32 -11.05
C PRO A 106 -5.87 -4.63 -11.79
N GLN A 107 -5.31 -4.75 -12.99
CA GLN A 107 -5.28 -6.02 -13.69
C GLN A 107 -4.49 -7.05 -12.86
N LEU A 108 -5.12 -8.17 -12.54
CA LEU A 108 -4.56 -9.24 -11.69
C LEU A 108 -4.20 -10.50 -12.45
N PHE A 109 -4.78 -10.68 -13.63
CA PHE A 109 -4.55 -11.86 -14.47
C PHE A 109 -4.02 -11.44 -15.84
N ALA A 110 -3.05 -12.20 -16.35
CA ALA A 110 -2.65 -12.06 -17.73
C ALA A 110 -3.73 -12.66 -18.63
N THR A 111 -4.03 -12.03 -19.77
CA THR A 111 -5.03 -12.54 -20.72
C THR A 111 -4.73 -13.97 -21.19
N SER A 112 -3.46 -14.38 -21.21
CA SER A 112 -3.06 -15.75 -21.55
C SER A 112 -3.43 -16.81 -20.51
N GLU A 113 -3.73 -16.40 -19.27
CA GLU A 113 -4.13 -17.29 -18.18
C GLU A 113 -5.64 -17.45 -18.08
N LEU A 114 -6.40 -16.59 -18.77
CA LEU A 114 -7.85 -16.59 -18.77
C LEU A 114 -8.39 -17.34 -19.98
N GLU A 115 -9.47 -18.09 -19.76
CA GLU A 115 -10.22 -18.68 -20.86
C GLU A 115 -10.99 -17.57 -21.60
N TRP A 116 -11.01 -17.62 -22.94
CA TRP A 116 -11.64 -16.59 -23.79
C TRP A 116 -13.10 -16.28 -23.41
N GLU A 117 -13.82 -17.28 -22.92
CA GLU A 117 -15.24 -17.17 -22.56
C GLU A 117 -15.46 -16.50 -21.20
N TYR A 118 -14.41 -16.24 -20.41
CA TYR A 118 -14.55 -15.58 -19.11
C TYR A 118 -14.79 -14.09 -19.29
N ASP A 119 -15.74 -13.55 -18.52
CA ASP A 119 -16.12 -12.14 -18.57
C ASP A 119 -14.94 -11.19 -18.29
N ASN A 120 -13.95 -11.64 -17.51
CA ASN A 120 -12.75 -10.86 -17.20
C ASN A 120 -11.61 -11.02 -18.22
N PHE A 121 -11.76 -11.83 -19.28
CA PHE A 121 -10.70 -12.12 -20.26
C PHE A 121 -10.03 -10.86 -20.82
N TRP A 122 -10.83 -9.85 -21.15
CA TRP A 122 -10.36 -8.61 -21.80
C TRP A 122 -9.61 -7.66 -20.88
N PHE A 123 -10.01 -7.58 -19.62
CA PHE A 123 -9.50 -6.59 -18.68
C PHE A 123 -8.63 -7.20 -17.57
N GLY A 124 -8.59 -8.54 -17.47
CA GLY A 124 -7.87 -9.27 -16.44
C GLY A 124 -8.25 -8.86 -15.01
N THR A 125 -9.48 -8.37 -14.83
CA THR A 125 -10.01 -7.90 -13.56
C THR A 125 -10.41 -9.07 -12.67
N ILE A 126 -10.45 -8.81 -11.37
CA ILE A 126 -10.94 -9.79 -10.40
C ILE A 126 -12.46 -9.89 -10.42
N SER A 127 -12.98 -11.09 -10.18
CA SER A 127 -14.40 -11.30 -9.89
C SER A 127 -14.71 -10.93 -8.43
N GLU A 128 -15.98 -10.68 -8.08
CA GLU A 128 -16.33 -10.46 -6.67
C GLU A 128 -16.06 -11.69 -5.79
N ASP A 129 -16.23 -12.88 -6.34
CA ASP A 129 -16.05 -14.15 -5.61
C ASP A 129 -14.57 -14.37 -5.27
N ASP A 130 -13.66 -14.08 -6.21
CA ASP A 130 -12.22 -14.23 -6.01
C ASP A 130 -11.63 -13.12 -5.14
N ARG A 131 -12.31 -11.97 -5.01
CA ARG A 131 -11.84 -10.81 -4.24
C ARG A 131 -11.45 -11.16 -2.80
N ALA A 132 -12.14 -12.12 -2.19
CA ALA A 132 -11.87 -12.57 -0.82
C ALA A 132 -10.52 -13.30 -0.66
N LEU A 133 -9.95 -13.83 -1.77
CA LEU A 133 -8.67 -14.56 -1.76
C LEU A 133 -7.46 -13.62 -1.73
N TYR A 134 -7.65 -12.35 -2.09
CA TYR A 134 -6.57 -11.37 -2.20
C TYR A 134 -6.55 -10.40 -1.03
N THR A 135 -5.36 -9.87 -0.75
CA THR A 135 -5.22 -8.80 0.24
C THR A 135 -5.70 -7.47 -0.35
N PRO A 136 -6.74 -6.83 0.21
CA PRO A 136 -7.23 -5.56 -0.30
C PRO A 136 -6.22 -4.45 0.00
N LEU A 137 -5.62 -3.95 -1.07
CA LEU A 137 -4.64 -2.88 -1.04
C LEU A 137 -4.79 -2.06 -2.31
N LEU A 138 -5.20 -0.82 -2.16
CA LEU A 138 -5.08 0.19 -3.20
C LEU A 138 -3.75 0.91 -3.02
N THR A 139 -2.99 1.10 -4.10
CA THR A 139 -1.80 1.96 -4.12
C THR A 139 -1.89 2.95 -5.27
N VAL A 140 -1.62 4.22 -4.97
CA VAL A 140 -1.65 5.33 -5.91
C VAL A 140 -0.31 6.05 -5.83
N PHE A 141 0.34 6.23 -6.98
CA PHE A 141 1.60 6.93 -7.10
C PHE A 141 1.44 8.14 -8.00
N ALA A 142 1.85 9.31 -7.52
CA ALA A 142 1.93 10.52 -8.36
C ALA A 142 3.19 10.46 -9.22
N ASP A 143 3.10 11.00 -10.44
CA ASP A 143 4.20 10.97 -11.42
C ASP A 143 5.46 11.62 -10.86
N ASP A 144 5.28 12.71 -10.11
CA ASP A 144 6.32 13.47 -9.42
C ASP A 144 5.96 13.71 -7.95
N VAL A 145 6.99 13.97 -7.15
CA VAL A 145 6.84 14.40 -5.74
C VAL A 145 6.05 15.70 -5.69
N GLN A 146 4.92 15.69 -5.00
CA GLN A 146 4.06 16.84 -4.80
C GLN A 146 4.27 17.42 -3.40
N LEU A 147 4.49 18.73 -3.30
CA LEU A 147 4.52 19.41 -1.99
C LEU A 147 3.08 19.68 -1.55
N ALA A 148 2.45 18.68 -0.95
CA ALA A 148 1.04 18.68 -0.62
C ALA A 148 0.77 19.31 0.76
N GLN A 149 -0.33 20.05 0.88
CA GLN A 149 -0.92 20.44 2.16
C GLN A 149 -2.32 19.83 2.35
N SER A 150 -3.03 19.50 1.27
CA SER A 150 -4.28 18.74 1.34
C SER A 150 -4.32 17.66 0.26
N VAL A 151 -4.87 16.50 0.60
CA VAL A 151 -5.14 15.41 -0.34
C VAL A 151 -6.61 15.02 -0.22
N ARG A 152 -7.34 15.04 -1.33
CA ARG A 152 -8.72 14.54 -1.42
C ARG A 152 -8.73 13.14 -2.00
N VAL A 153 -9.45 12.24 -1.35
CA VAL A 153 -9.70 10.87 -1.81
C VAL A 153 -11.20 10.72 -2.05
N GLU A 154 -11.56 10.32 -3.26
CA GLU A 154 -12.94 10.07 -3.68
C GLU A 154 -13.07 8.61 -4.11
N ILE A 155 -14.16 7.98 -3.70
CA ILE A 155 -14.45 6.58 -4.00
C ILE A 155 -15.86 6.52 -4.59
N ASP A 156 -16.00 5.81 -5.70
CA ASP A 156 -17.27 5.50 -6.34
C ASP A 156 -17.45 3.97 -6.33
N ASP A 157 -18.32 3.50 -5.44
CA ASP A 157 -18.56 2.08 -5.18
C ASP A 157 -20.05 1.76 -4.97
N VAL A 158 -20.92 2.40 -5.76
CA VAL A 158 -22.40 2.26 -5.62
C VAL A 158 -22.87 0.80 -5.69
N GLY A 159 -22.10 -0.07 -6.36
CA GLY A 159 -22.39 -1.50 -6.51
C GLY A 159 -21.97 -2.38 -5.32
N ASN A 160 -21.42 -1.82 -4.25
CA ASN A 160 -20.97 -2.60 -3.10
C ASN A 160 -22.12 -3.37 -2.44
N SER A 161 -21.98 -4.70 -2.33
CA SER A 161 -23.00 -5.56 -1.69
C SER A 161 -23.18 -5.30 -0.20
N GLU A 162 -22.19 -4.71 0.47
CA GLU A 162 -22.30 -4.28 1.88
C GLU A 162 -23.09 -2.97 2.04
N GLY A 163 -23.38 -2.27 0.93
CA GLY A 163 -24.07 -0.98 0.92
C GLY A 163 -23.27 0.18 1.52
N ALA A 164 -22.00 -0.03 1.87
CA ALA A 164 -21.10 0.96 2.46
C ALA A 164 -19.63 0.56 2.24
N VAL A 165 -18.72 1.53 2.34
CA VAL A 165 -17.28 1.34 2.23
C VAL A 165 -16.66 1.32 3.64
N ARG A 166 -15.78 0.34 3.87
CA ARG A 166 -14.94 0.24 5.07
C ARG A 166 -13.49 0.42 4.68
N LEU A 167 -12.75 1.20 5.47
CA LEU A 167 -11.31 1.41 5.31
C LEU A 167 -10.63 1.09 6.65
N GLY A 168 -9.47 0.42 6.59
CA GLY A 168 -8.67 0.13 7.78
C GLY A 168 -7.76 1.28 8.15
N ARG A 169 -6.72 1.50 7.36
CA ARG A 169 -5.76 2.59 7.57
C ARG A 169 -5.53 3.33 6.26
N VAL A 170 -5.14 4.60 6.35
CA VAL A 170 -4.64 5.37 5.20
C VAL A 170 -3.14 5.52 5.35
N PHE A 171 -2.40 5.22 4.27
CA PHE A 171 -0.97 5.41 4.22
C PHE A 171 -0.65 6.53 3.24
N LEU A 172 -0.05 7.62 3.71
CA LEU A 172 0.33 8.78 2.91
C LEU A 172 1.79 9.10 3.15
N SER A 173 2.62 9.11 2.11
CA SER A 173 4.06 9.33 2.27
C SER A 173 4.76 9.83 1.02
N ASP A 174 6.03 10.23 1.18
CA ASP A 174 6.98 10.37 0.09
C ASP A 174 7.43 8.98 -0.41
N ALA A 175 7.85 8.91 -1.67
CA ALA A 175 8.35 7.69 -2.29
C ALA A 175 9.84 7.82 -2.60
N TRP A 176 10.62 6.82 -2.19
CA TRP A 176 12.05 6.78 -2.47
C TRP A 176 12.39 5.58 -3.36
N GLN A 177 13.11 5.86 -4.45
CA GLN A 177 13.76 4.86 -5.28
C GLN A 177 15.27 5.00 -5.18
N PRO A 178 16.02 3.92 -4.95
CA PRO A 178 17.47 3.97 -4.94
C PRO A 178 17.99 4.25 -6.35
N LYS A 179 19.10 4.99 -6.43
CA LYS A 179 19.77 5.37 -7.68
C LYS A 179 20.19 4.15 -8.48
N PHE A 180 20.73 3.16 -7.79
CA PHE A 180 20.97 1.82 -8.31
C PHE A 180 19.93 0.89 -7.70
N ASN A 181 19.22 0.14 -8.56
CA ASN A 181 18.16 -0.76 -8.13
C ASN A 181 18.71 -1.90 -7.27
N VAL A 182 17.80 -2.71 -6.71
CA VAL A 182 18.16 -3.89 -5.90
C VAL A 182 19.12 -4.81 -6.64
N SER A 183 19.99 -5.47 -5.88
CA SER A 183 20.82 -6.54 -6.41
C SER A 183 19.98 -7.74 -6.84
N HIS A 184 20.49 -8.49 -7.81
CA HIS A 184 19.87 -9.75 -8.20
C HIS A 184 19.83 -10.75 -7.04
N GLY A 185 18.83 -11.64 -7.07
CA GLY A 185 18.60 -12.61 -5.99
C GLY A 185 17.55 -12.18 -4.97
N VAL A 186 16.66 -11.24 -5.34
CA VAL A 186 15.47 -10.90 -4.57
C VAL A 186 14.63 -12.15 -4.32
N GLN A 187 14.22 -12.34 -3.08
CA GLN A 187 13.39 -13.46 -2.67
C GLN A 187 12.01 -12.93 -2.28
N HIS A 188 10.98 -13.40 -2.98
CA HIS A 188 9.58 -13.21 -2.61
C HIS A 188 9.05 -14.55 -2.10
N GLY A 189 8.31 -14.52 -1.00
CA GLY A 189 7.77 -15.73 -0.38
C GLY A 189 6.54 -15.46 0.47
N PHE A 190 6.15 -16.47 1.24
CA PHE A 190 5.05 -16.40 2.18
C PHE A 190 5.52 -16.91 3.55
N ASP A 191 5.08 -16.20 4.59
CA ASP A 191 5.15 -16.62 5.98
C ASP A 191 3.78 -17.19 6.39
N SER A 192 3.76 -18.43 6.87
CA SER A 192 2.54 -19.11 7.30
C SER A 192 2.65 -19.47 8.77
N ALA A 193 1.65 -19.05 9.55
CA ALA A 193 1.53 -19.38 10.96
C ALA A 193 0.57 -20.56 11.23
N THR A 194 0.20 -21.32 10.17
CA THR A 194 -0.69 -22.47 10.27
C THR A 194 -0.05 -23.55 11.13
N THR A 195 -0.80 -24.06 12.11
CA THR A 195 -0.35 -25.12 13.02
C THR A 195 -1.16 -26.39 12.80
N PHE A 196 -0.51 -27.55 12.98
CA PHE A 196 -1.12 -28.86 12.85
C PHE A 196 -1.16 -29.54 14.22
N GLU A 197 -2.34 -30.03 14.62
CA GLU A 197 -2.53 -30.83 15.82
C GLU A 197 -2.89 -32.27 15.41
N GLU A 198 -2.16 -33.26 15.93
CA GLU A 198 -2.41 -34.68 15.66
C GLU A 198 -3.28 -35.29 16.75
N ALA A 199 -4.39 -35.92 16.38
CA ALA A 199 -5.25 -36.66 17.30
C ALA A 199 -4.69 -38.06 17.61
N GLY A 200 -5.23 -38.74 18.62
CA GLY A 200 -4.74 -40.05 19.07
C GLY A 200 -4.84 -41.19 18.03
N ASP A 201 -5.62 -41.00 16.96
CA ASP A 201 -5.74 -41.90 15.81
C ASP A 201 -4.81 -41.52 14.63
N ARG A 202 -3.95 -40.51 14.81
CA ARG A 202 -3.07 -39.89 13.81
C ARG A 202 -3.77 -39.04 12.76
N THR A 203 -5.01 -38.61 13.00
CA THR A 203 -5.66 -37.61 12.15
C THR A 203 -5.09 -36.23 12.46
N GLU A 204 -4.62 -35.52 11.44
CA GLU A 204 -4.11 -34.15 11.57
C GLU A 204 -5.22 -33.12 11.37
N TYR A 205 -5.31 -32.15 12.29
CA TYR A 205 -6.20 -30.99 12.22
C TYR A 205 -5.37 -29.73 12.01
N ALA A 206 -5.67 -28.99 10.94
CA ALA A 206 -4.98 -27.74 10.63
C ALA A 206 -5.75 -26.53 11.17
N ASP A 207 -5.10 -25.72 12.00
CA ASP A 207 -5.53 -24.35 12.33
C ASP A 207 -4.99 -23.41 11.25
N ILE A 208 -5.79 -23.21 10.20
CA ILE A 208 -5.38 -22.45 9.02
C ILE A 208 -5.38 -20.95 9.35
N LYS A 209 -4.20 -20.34 9.21
CA LYS A 209 -4.03 -18.89 9.37
C LYS A 209 -3.72 -18.23 8.03
N ARG A 210 -4.05 -16.94 7.94
CA ARG A 210 -3.72 -16.12 6.77
C ARG A 210 -2.21 -16.14 6.55
N GLN A 211 -1.81 -16.36 5.30
CA GLN A 211 -0.42 -16.25 4.88
C GLN A 211 -0.07 -14.79 4.63
N ARG A 212 1.14 -14.39 5.04
CA ARG A 212 1.67 -13.04 4.86
C ARG A 212 2.80 -13.06 3.85
N ARG A 213 2.87 -12.07 2.97
CA ARG A 213 3.95 -11.96 1.99
C ARG A 213 5.27 -11.56 2.67
N THR A 214 6.37 -12.08 2.15
CA THR A 214 7.73 -11.71 2.57
C THR A 214 8.55 -11.26 1.36
N ALA A 215 9.42 -10.28 1.58
CA ALA A 215 10.40 -9.84 0.58
C ALA A 215 11.77 -9.66 1.24
N SER A 216 12.78 -10.32 0.70
CA SER A 216 14.17 -10.21 1.14
C SER A 216 15.04 -9.79 -0.03
N PHE A 217 15.77 -8.69 0.12
CA PHE A 217 16.64 -8.15 -0.93
C PHE A 217 17.87 -7.44 -0.35
N SER A 218 18.89 -7.25 -1.19
CA SER A 218 20.04 -6.41 -0.86
C SER A 218 20.12 -5.18 -1.76
N LEU A 219 20.53 -4.08 -1.16
CA LEU A 219 20.90 -2.84 -1.83
C LEU A 219 22.41 -2.73 -1.73
N ASP A 220 23.15 -3.29 -2.70
CA ASP A 220 24.62 -3.38 -2.61
C ASP A 220 25.36 -2.17 -3.19
N TRP A 221 24.64 -1.22 -3.77
CA TRP A 221 25.20 -0.05 -4.45
C TRP A 221 24.59 1.25 -3.93
N LEU A 222 24.64 1.45 -2.62
CA LEU A 222 24.16 2.69 -2.00
C LEU A 222 25.27 3.74 -1.95
N SER A 223 24.94 4.96 -2.37
CA SER A 223 25.75 6.13 -2.06
C SER A 223 25.73 6.42 -0.56
N GLU A 224 26.71 7.17 -0.06
CA GLU A 224 26.75 7.57 1.35
C GLU A 224 25.49 8.37 1.76
N GLU A 225 24.99 9.21 0.84
CA GLU A 225 23.74 9.96 1.04
C GLU A 225 22.54 9.02 1.20
N GLU A 226 22.34 8.05 0.30
CA GLU A 226 21.23 7.10 0.41
C GLU A 226 21.35 6.19 1.63
N ALA A 227 22.56 5.74 1.94
CA ALA A 227 22.81 4.88 3.08
C ALA A 227 22.40 5.56 4.38
N TYR A 228 22.90 6.77 4.65
CA TYR A 228 22.67 7.44 5.94
C TYR A 228 21.42 8.32 5.96
N GLN A 229 21.07 9.01 4.88
CA GLN A 229 19.89 9.89 4.88
C GLN A 229 18.59 9.13 4.62
N ARG A 230 18.62 8.05 3.84
CA ARG A 230 17.42 7.24 3.53
C ARG A 230 17.36 5.98 4.39
N ILE A 231 18.23 5.00 4.21
CA ILE A 231 18.11 3.70 4.90
C ILE A 231 18.30 3.81 6.42
N TYR A 232 19.35 4.48 6.89
CA TYR A 232 19.59 4.64 8.33
C TYR A 232 18.47 5.43 9.01
N SER A 233 17.97 6.48 8.34
CA SER A 233 16.80 7.23 8.80
C SER A 233 15.53 6.37 8.85
N LEU A 234 15.28 5.55 7.83
CA LEU A 234 14.16 4.60 7.78
C LEU A 234 14.22 3.67 8.99
N GLN A 235 15.37 3.04 9.25
CA GLN A 235 15.58 2.15 10.40
C GLN A 235 15.38 2.87 11.74
N ARG A 236 15.85 4.12 11.86
CA ARG A 236 15.68 4.93 13.08
C ARG A 236 14.22 5.31 13.33
N VAL A 237 13.48 5.69 12.29
CA VAL A 237 12.11 6.22 12.40
C VAL A 237 11.10 5.09 12.55
N LEU A 238 11.20 4.04 11.73
CA LEU A 238 10.22 2.96 11.72
C LEU A 238 10.58 1.83 12.69
N GLY A 239 11.86 1.57 12.93
CA GLY A 239 12.28 0.36 13.63
C GLY A 239 11.65 -0.90 13.01
N THR A 240 11.29 -1.86 13.84
CA THR A 240 10.64 -3.13 13.41
C THR A 240 9.10 -3.11 13.46
N HIS A 241 8.52 -2.05 14.02
CA HIS A 241 7.08 -1.91 14.21
C HIS A 241 6.45 -0.99 13.15
N GLY A 242 7.18 0.03 12.72
CA GLY A 242 6.71 1.01 11.75
C GLY A 242 6.44 0.38 10.40
N GLU A 243 5.41 0.91 9.77
CA GLU A 243 4.95 0.52 8.45
C GLU A 243 5.72 1.24 7.34
N LEU A 244 5.90 0.53 6.24
CA LEU A 244 6.43 1.04 4.98
C LEU A 244 5.68 0.37 3.84
N LEU A 245 5.45 1.11 2.75
CA LEU A 245 4.94 0.49 1.54
C LEU A 245 6.13 0.02 0.70
N TYR A 246 6.12 -1.26 0.35
CA TYR A 246 7.06 -1.87 -0.57
C TYR A 246 6.36 -2.10 -1.91
N ALA A 247 6.93 -1.56 -2.98
CA ALA A 247 6.54 -1.88 -4.35
C ALA A 247 7.78 -2.29 -5.14
N PHE A 248 7.80 -3.50 -5.69
CA PHE A 248 8.95 -3.96 -6.48
C PHE A 248 9.06 -3.25 -7.83
N ASN A 249 7.92 -2.91 -8.42
CA ASN A 249 7.78 -2.12 -9.64
C ASN A 249 6.45 -1.35 -9.58
N LEU A 250 6.30 -0.31 -10.39
CA LEU A 250 5.09 0.53 -10.47
C LEU A 250 4.36 0.40 -11.82
N ALA A 251 4.93 -0.37 -12.75
CA ALA A 251 4.27 -0.65 -14.01
C ALA A 251 2.93 -1.38 -13.77
N SER A 252 1.88 -0.96 -14.48
CA SER A 252 0.56 -1.61 -14.43
C SER A 252 0.63 -3.01 -15.06
N ARG A 253 1.08 -3.99 -14.27
CA ARG A 253 1.19 -5.40 -14.63
C ARG A 253 0.64 -6.27 -13.50
N PRO A 254 0.08 -7.46 -13.79
CA PRO A 254 -0.38 -8.42 -12.78
C PRO A 254 0.62 -8.69 -11.65
N GLU A 255 1.91 -8.82 -12.00
CA GLU A 255 2.96 -9.14 -11.03
C GLU A 255 3.24 -7.98 -10.06
N SER A 256 2.91 -6.75 -10.44
CA SER A 256 3.10 -5.57 -9.60
C SER A 256 2.24 -5.66 -8.34
N PHE A 257 0.97 -6.03 -8.49
CA PHE A 257 0.07 -6.18 -7.35
C PHE A 257 0.53 -7.29 -6.40
N ALA A 258 0.93 -8.44 -6.93
CA ALA A 258 1.42 -9.55 -6.13
C ALA A 258 2.67 -9.17 -5.30
N ARG A 259 3.54 -8.32 -5.85
CA ARG A 259 4.81 -7.88 -5.23
C ARG A 259 4.72 -6.54 -4.51
N THR A 260 3.53 -5.96 -4.38
CA THR A 260 3.32 -4.68 -3.68
C THR A 260 2.51 -4.92 -2.41
N PHE A 261 3.03 -4.48 -1.26
CA PHE A 261 2.39 -4.67 0.02
C PHE A 261 2.84 -3.69 1.09
N LEU A 262 1.96 -3.45 2.06
CA LEU A 262 2.29 -2.74 3.27
C LEU A 262 3.05 -3.69 4.21
N ALA A 263 4.26 -3.30 4.56
CA ALA A 263 5.22 -4.14 5.26
C ALA A 263 5.77 -3.46 6.51
N ARG A 264 6.42 -4.24 7.35
CA ARG A 264 7.32 -3.78 8.40
C ARG A 264 8.67 -4.49 8.28
N GLN A 265 9.70 -3.90 8.86
CA GLN A 265 11.02 -4.56 8.91
C GLN A 265 10.98 -5.73 9.89
N GLN A 266 11.38 -6.92 9.44
CA GLN A 266 11.51 -8.10 10.30
C GLN A 266 12.67 -7.93 11.30
N GLN A 267 13.77 -7.40 10.81
CA GLN A 267 14.99 -7.12 11.58
C GLN A 267 15.67 -5.87 11.06
N LEU A 268 16.52 -5.27 11.89
CA LEU A 268 17.31 -4.08 11.53
C LEU A 268 18.75 -4.51 11.25
N ASP A 269 19.03 -4.78 9.98
CA ASP A 269 20.37 -5.13 9.54
C ASP A 269 21.27 -3.88 9.47
N ALA A 270 22.48 -3.98 10.02
CA ALA A 270 23.43 -2.88 10.02
C ALA A 270 23.84 -2.48 8.59
N LEU A 271 24.10 -1.19 8.38
CA LEU A 271 24.76 -0.70 7.18
C LEU A 271 26.22 -1.19 7.17
N SER A 272 26.64 -1.73 6.03
CA SER A 272 28.01 -2.16 5.80
C SER A 272 28.65 -1.29 4.72
N GLN A 273 29.95 -1.03 4.83
CA GLN A 273 30.72 -0.27 3.84
C GLN A 273 31.85 -1.17 3.31
N PRO A 274 31.54 -2.13 2.40
CA PRO A 274 32.56 -3.04 1.88
C PRO A 274 33.60 -2.35 0.99
N TYR A 275 33.25 -1.21 0.39
CA TYR A 275 34.15 -0.42 -0.47
C TYR A 275 34.13 1.05 -0.06
N ALA A 276 35.20 1.78 -0.38
CA ALA A 276 35.43 3.16 0.10
C ALA A 276 34.24 4.12 -0.11
N ASN A 277 33.49 3.99 -1.21
CA ASN A 277 32.35 4.87 -1.53
C ASN A 277 31.03 4.11 -1.74
N THR A 278 30.95 2.86 -1.28
CA THR A 278 29.79 2.00 -1.54
C THR A 278 29.35 1.36 -0.24
N HIS A 279 28.06 1.58 0.06
CA HIS A 279 27.41 1.01 1.21
C HIS A 279 26.43 -0.07 0.78
N THR A 280 26.21 -1.03 1.67
CA THR A 280 25.29 -2.13 1.45
C THR A 280 24.34 -2.28 2.63
N ASN A 281 23.11 -2.65 2.31
CA ASN A 281 22.13 -3.04 3.32
C ASN A 281 21.28 -4.20 2.82
N LYS A 282 20.99 -5.13 3.72
CA LYS A 282 19.99 -6.18 3.50
C LYS A 282 18.70 -5.72 4.14
N VAL A 283 17.59 -5.90 3.43
CA VAL A 283 16.27 -5.51 3.91
C VAL A 283 15.37 -6.73 3.84
N ASN A 284 14.80 -7.08 4.99
CA ASN A 284 13.88 -8.20 5.15
C ASN A 284 12.53 -7.66 5.63
N LEU A 285 11.51 -7.86 4.80
CA LEU A 285 10.18 -7.29 4.97
C LEU A 285 9.14 -8.39 5.18
N LEU A 286 8.21 -8.11 6.09
CA LEU A 286 7.03 -8.93 6.33
C LEU A 286 5.78 -8.07 6.17
N GLU A 287 4.81 -8.58 5.43
CA GLU A 287 3.50 -7.96 5.28
C GLU A 287 2.77 -7.81 6.62
N ILE A 288 2.06 -6.68 6.79
CA ILE A 288 1.27 -6.39 7.99
C ILE A 288 -0.15 -6.99 7.88
N LEU A 289 -0.72 -6.97 6.67
CA LEU A 289 -2.07 -7.44 6.34
C LEU A 289 -2.24 -8.96 6.38
#